data_AF-A0A971HIE5-F1
#
_entry.id   AF-A0A971HIE5-F1
#
_cell.length_a   1.000
_cell.length_b   1.000
_cell.length_c   1.000
_cell.angle_alpha   90.00
_cell.angle_beta   90.00
_cell.angle_gamma   90.00
#
_symmetry.space_group_name_H-M   'P 1'
#
loop_
_entity.id
_entity.type
_entity.pdbx_description
1 polymer ?
#
loop_
_entity_poly.entity_id
_entity_poly.type
_entity_poly.pdbx_seq_one_letter_code
_entity_poly.pdbx_strand_id
1 'polypeptide(L)'
;MNNVSSSGGVSAAITYAQLQDKYGDFSFPRAEILLNKKPIAQLKETNIAINDISVEITSGFEASVASFRIYNCYDTKSGKFYFKELKDQLFMGAPVSISLGYLEAVETVFVGFVAAVAFGYAPEGLPYIEVTAMDVKSIMMGGTYSYQLAAKSYSEAVEEIFRRTGYEKLSSAGGITSLEIEDTPDKKSGSGEENKASADTIEMTAESDYEFVVKAAKKYNYEFFIDRGVVRFRKAKSVSDTLAEIGVGSGILSFHTEYSITGLVGKIEARTMDAGQGKLISSEKKREGTISTSGKAEGLIGKAAKVYIDPTIKNTGDAETRVSYLMEQMSYRLGSLEAECVGIPELVPGRFIKVSGMGVPADNDFYISSVTHEIMMEGGFRTRLSGCANKMKT
;
A
#
# COMPACT_ATOMS: atom_id res chain seq x y z
N MET A 1 -3.30 29.94 -4.97
CA MET A 1 -3.87 29.83 -3.62
C MET A 1 -5.33 29.41 -3.76
N ASN A 2 -5.61 28.11 -3.67
CA ASN A 2 -6.94 27.60 -3.40
C ASN A 2 -6.74 26.55 -2.31
N ASN A 3 -7.03 26.95 -1.07
CA ASN A 3 -7.10 26.06 0.08
C ASN A 3 -8.20 25.03 -0.20
N VAL A 4 -7.82 23.78 -0.43
CA VAL A 4 -8.73 22.67 -0.20
C VAL A 4 -8.67 22.37 1.30
N SER A 5 -9.60 22.99 2.01
CA SER A 5 -9.93 22.66 3.38
C SER A 5 -10.26 21.16 3.48
N SER A 6 -9.55 20.49 4.39
CA SER A 6 -9.93 19.18 4.90
C SER A 6 -11.36 19.23 5.43
N SER A 7 -12.27 18.56 4.73
CA SER A 7 -13.59 18.23 5.24
C SER A 7 -13.65 16.71 5.41
N GLY A 8 -13.54 16.27 6.66
CA GLY A 8 -13.84 14.90 7.08
C GLY A 8 -15.35 14.64 6.98
N GLY A 9 -15.86 14.60 5.76
CA GLY A 9 -17.17 14.03 5.48
C GLY A 9 -17.06 12.52 5.44
N VAL A 10 -17.86 11.83 6.24
CA VAL A 10 -18.06 10.37 6.12
C VAL A 10 -18.63 10.13 4.73
N SER A 11 -17.78 9.76 3.77
CA SER A 11 -18.25 9.22 2.50
C SER A 11 -18.97 7.92 2.81
N ALA A 12 -20.23 7.80 2.39
CA ALA A 12 -20.95 6.53 2.50
C ALA A 12 -20.12 5.41 1.85
N ALA A 13 -20.11 4.23 2.47
CA ALA A 13 -19.43 3.06 1.91
C ALA A 13 -20.00 2.73 0.53
N ILE A 14 -19.12 2.42 -0.42
CA ILE A 14 -19.52 2.06 -1.78
C ILE A 14 -20.26 0.72 -1.71
N THR A 15 -21.43 0.66 -2.34
CA THR A 15 -22.24 -0.55 -2.42
C THR A 15 -22.08 -1.23 -3.78
N TYR A 16 -22.27 -2.54 -3.83
CA TYR A 16 -22.22 -3.30 -5.08
C TYR A 16 -23.22 -2.81 -6.14
N ALA A 17 -24.44 -2.41 -5.73
CA ALA A 17 -25.45 -1.88 -6.66
C ALA A 17 -24.99 -0.58 -7.34
N GLN A 18 -24.35 0.34 -6.60
CA GLN A 18 -23.79 1.55 -7.20
C GLN A 18 -22.69 1.23 -8.22
N LEU A 19 -21.91 0.18 -7.97
CA LEU A 19 -20.88 -0.27 -8.91
C LEU A 19 -21.50 -0.91 -10.16
N GLN A 20 -22.57 -1.71 -10.02
CA GLN A 20 -23.31 -2.26 -11.17
C GLN A 20 -23.86 -1.15 -12.07
N ASP A 21 -24.49 -0.14 -11.48
CA ASP A 21 -25.03 1.00 -12.21
C ASP A 21 -23.91 1.78 -12.93
N LYS A 22 -22.79 2.02 -12.25
CA LYS A 22 -21.63 2.73 -12.81
C LYS A 22 -21.00 1.98 -13.98
N TYR A 23 -20.89 0.66 -13.88
CA TYR A 23 -20.13 -0.18 -14.82
C TYR A 23 -20.98 -1.00 -15.78
N GLY A 24 -22.29 -0.75 -15.85
CA GLY A 24 -23.19 -1.47 -16.76
C GLY A 24 -23.12 -2.98 -16.55
N ASP A 25 -23.32 -3.41 -15.30
CA ASP A 25 -23.22 -4.81 -14.87
C ASP A 25 -21.85 -5.46 -15.12
N PHE A 26 -20.78 -4.66 -15.05
CA PHE A 26 -19.40 -5.13 -15.24
C PHE A 26 -19.17 -5.75 -16.63
N SER A 27 -19.91 -5.26 -17.63
CA SER A 27 -19.81 -5.71 -19.01
C SER A 27 -18.65 -5.01 -19.74
N PHE A 28 -17.95 -5.74 -20.61
CA PHE A 28 -16.87 -5.19 -21.46
C PHE A 28 -15.77 -4.43 -20.69
N PRO A 29 -14.84 -5.15 -20.04
CA PRO A 29 -13.66 -4.57 -19.43
C PRO A 29 -12.90 -3.62 -20.36
N ARG A 30 -12.40 -2.52 -19.80
CA ARG A 30 -11.58 -1.52 -20.50
C ARG A 30 -10.35 -1.18 -19.67
N ALA A 31 -9.24 -0.99 -20.38
CA ALA A 31 -8.01 -0.44 -19.84
C ALA A 31 -7.60 0.80 -20.63
N GLU A 32 -7.15 1.82 -19.92
CA GLU A 32 -6.50 3.00 -20.48
C GLU A 32 -5.11 3.15 -19.87
N ILE A 33 -4.08 3.08 -20.72
CA ILE A 33 -2.69 3.21 -20.30
C ILE A 33 -2.09 4.46 -20.91
N LEU A 34 -1.57 5.31 -20.03
CA LEU A 34 -0.82 6.52 -20.36
C LEU A 34 0.67 6.22 -20.14
N LEU A 35 1.45 6.28 -21.21
CA LEU A 35 2.91 6.24 -21.17
C LEU A 35 3.46 7.62 -21.50
N ASN A 36 4.31 8.15 -20.62
CA ASN A 36 4.84 9.51 -20.78
C ASN A 36 3.72 10.55 -21.00
N LYS A 37 2.63 10.42 -20.23
CA LYS A 37 1.41 11.26 -20.29
C LYS A 37 0.63 11.20 -21.61
N LYS A 38 0.92 10.24 -22.49
CA LYS A 38 0.21 10.04 -23.76
C LYS A 38 -0.51 8.70 -23.78
N PRO A 39 -1.76 8.63 -24.24
CA PRO A 39 -2.45 7.35 -24.40
C PRO A 39 -1.74 6.51 -25.45
N ILE A 40 -1.33 5.31 -25.07
CA ILE A 40 -0.62 4.41 -25.98
C ILE A 40 -1.50 4.01 -27.20
N ALA A 41 -2.82 3.95 -27.04
CA ALA A 41 -3.77 3.68 -28.13
C ALA A 41 -3.77 4.73 -29.25
N GLN A 42 -3.20 5.92 -29.03
CA GLN A 42 -3.07 6.96 -30.04
C GLN A 42 -1.88 6.76 -30.98
N LEU A 43 -1.10 5.70 -30.80
CA LEU A 43 -0.06 5.26 -31.74
C LEU A 43 -0.73 4.62 -32.97
N LYS A 44 -1.43 5.44 -33.76
CA LYS A 44 -2.25 5.04 -34.92
C LYS A 44 -1.50 4.25 -35.99
N GLU A 45 -0.17 4.32 -36.00
CA GLU A 45 0.68 3.70 -37.03
C GLU A 45 0.93 2.20 -36.81
N THR A 46 0.64 1.64 -35.62
CA THR A 46 1.16 0.31 -35.25
C THR A 46 0.12 -0.78 -34.95
N ASN A 47 -1.20 -0.52 -35.01
CA ASN A 47 -2.27 -1.49 -34.69
C ASN A 47 -2.00 -2.34 -33.42
N ILE A 48 -1.36 -1.72 -32.43
CA ILE A 48 -0.93 -2.37 -31.19
C ILE A 48 -2.13 -2.75 -30.33
N ALA A 49 -2.02 -3.89 -29.67
CA ALA A 49 -3.01 -4.35 -28.69
C ALA A 49 -2.35 -4.47 -27.32
N ILE A 50 -3.08 -4.13 -26.25
CA ILE A 50 -2.61 -4.30 -24.88
C ILE A 50 -3.42 -5.40 -24.22
N ASN A 51 -2.74 -6.31 -23.54
CA ASN A 51 -3.39 -7.29 -22.68
C ASN A 51 -2.43 -7.75 -21.57
N ASP A 52 -2.82 -8.81 -20.84
CA ASP A 52 -2.06 -9.38 -19.72
C ASP A 52 -1.68 -8.30 -18.70
N ILE A 53 -2.68 -7.51 -18.31
CA ILE A 53 -2.51 -6.40 -17.37
C ILE A 53 -2.66 -6.96 -15.96
N SER A 54 -1.64 -6.76 -15.13
CA SER A 54 -1.69 -7.03 -13.70
C SER A 54 -1.21 -5.80 -12.95
N VAL A 55 -1.95 -5.38 -11.93
CA VAL A 55 -1.64 -4.24 -11.08
C VAL A 55 -1.77 -4.69 -9.64
N GLU A 56 -0.64 -4.85 -8.96
CA GLU A 56 -0.57 -5.17 -7.53
C GLU A 56 -0.19 -3.92 -6.74
N ILE A 57 -1.11 -3.46 -5.89
CA ILE A 57 -0.94 -2.32 -4.99
C ILE A 57 -1.06 -2.79 -3.55
N THR A 58 -0.17 -2.30 -2.68
CA THR A 58 -0.05 -2.77 -1.29
C THR A 58 0.13 -1.63 -0.30
N SER A 59 -0.50 -1.74 0.87
CA SER A 59 -0.22 -0.91 2.04
C SER A 59 0.91 -1.48 2.92
N GLY A 60 1.49 -2.62 2.50
CA GLY A 60 2.72 -3.16 3.03
C GLY A 60 3.94 -2.34 2.61
N PHE A 61 5.11 -2.79 3.06
CA PHE A 61 6.36 -2.09 2.77
C PHE A 61 6.90 -2.44 1.36
N GLU A 62 6.49 -3.56 0.77
CA GLU A 62 6.83 -3.98 -0.59
C GLU A 62 6.43 -2.91 -1.62
N ALA A 63 7.21 -2.72 -2.70
CA ALA A 63 6.84 -1.80 -3.76
C ALA A 63 5.63 -2.31 -4.56
N SER A 64 4.69 -1.43 -4.90
CA SER A 64 3.60 -1.75 -5.81
C SER A 64 4.15 -1.92 -7.22
N VAL A 65 3.59 -2.86 -7.97
CA VAL A 65 4.04 -3.22 -9.31
C VAL A 65 2.86 -3.33 -10.25
N ALA A 66 3.06 -2.86 -11.48
CA ALA A 66 2.15 -3.11 -12.58
C ALA A 66 2.92 -3.71 -13.75
N SER A 67 2.30 -4.66 -14.45
CA SER A 67 2.79 -5.20 -15.70
C SER A 67 1.70 -5.20 -16.75
N PHE A 68 2.09 -5.03 -18.00
CA PHE A 68 1.21 -5.25 -19.15
C PHE A 68 2.03 -5.60 -20.38
N ARG A 69 1.40 -6.27 -21.35
CA ARG A 69 2.02 -6.65 -22.61
C ARG A 69 1.42 -5.90 -23.77
N ILE A 70 2.32 -5.46 -24.66
CA ILE A 70 1.99 -4.86 -25.94
C ILE A 70 2.20 -5.94 -27.01
N TYR A 71 1.15 -6.24 -27.76
CA TYR A 71 1.11 -7.16 -28.89
C TYR A 71 1.00 -6.40 -30.21
N ASN A 72 1.06 -7.15 -31.33
CA ASN A 72 1.16 -6.62 -32.69
C ASN A 72 2.34 -5.67 -32.87
N CYS A 73 3.40 -5.89 -32.09
CA CYS A 73 4.58 -5.04 -32.04
C CYS A 73 5.80 -5.68 -32.73
N TYR A 74 5.61 -6.65 -33.62
CA TYR A 74 6.69 -7.42 -34.25
C TYR A 74 6.43 -7.67 -35.74
N ASP A 75 7.43 -7.41 -36.55
CA ASP A 75 7.44 -7.70 -37.99
C ASP A 75 7.99 -9.10 -38.25
N THR A 76 7.13 -10.02 -38.68
CA THR A 76 7.51 -11.39 -39.02
C THR A 76 8.40 -11.50 -40.25
N LYS A 77 8.43 -10.49 -41.14
CA LYS A 77 9.28 -10.49 -42.33
C LYS A 77 10.71 -10.07 -42.01
N SER A 78 10.88 -8.99 -41.26
CA SER A 78 12.21 -8.48 -40.89
C SER A 78 12.77 -9.05 -39.59
N GLY A 79 11.92 -9.70 -38.79
CA GLY A 79 12.27 -10.30 -37.51
C GLY A 79 12.48 -9.28 -36.38
N LYS A 80 11.89 -8.08 -36.48
CA LYS A 80 12.16 -6.94 -35.60
C LYS A 80 10.92 -6.46 -34.86
N PHE A 81 11.11 -5.98 -33.63
CA PHE A 81 10.08 -5.28 -32.89
C PHE A 81 9.90 -3.83 -33.38
N TYR A 82 8.66 -3.34 -33.41
CA TYR A 82 8.29 -1.94 -33.68
C TYR A 82 8.60 -1.01 -32.49
N PHE A 83 9.74 -1.21 -31.83
CA PHE A 83 10.14 -0.41 -30.67
C PHE A 83 10.57 1.00 -31.06
N LYS A 84 11.03 1.21 -32.30
CA LYS A 84 11.46 2.53 -32.79
C LYS A 84 10.29 3.52 -32.77
N GLU A 85 9.08 3.03 -32.99
CA GLU A 85 7.81 3.76 -32.99
C GLU A 85 7.31 4.03 -31.56
N LEU A 86 7.72 3.21 -30.58
CA LEU A 86 7.32 3.33 -29.17
C LEU A 86 8.29 4.16 -28.32
N LYS A 87 9.56 4.25 -28.70
CA LYS A 87 10.66 4.75 -27.85
C LYS A 87 10.48 6.16 -27.26
N ASP A 88 9.66 7.01 -27.89
CA ASP A 88 9.41 8.38 -27.41
C ASP A 88 8.39 8.42 -26.25
N GLN A 89 7.62 7.33 -26.08
CA GLN A 89 6.67 7.15 -24.98
C GLN A 89 7.13 6.05 -24.01
N LEU A 90 7.74 4.99 -24.53
CA LEU A 90 8.21 3.82 -23.77
C LEU A 90 9.73 3.86 -23.62
N PHE A 91 10.19 4.37 -22.48
CA PHE A 91 11.58 4.36 -22.07
C PHE A 91 11.68 4.21 -20.55
N MET A 92 12.84 3.77 -20.07
CA MET A 92 13.11 3.58 -18.64
C MET A 92 12.92 4.90 -17.88
N GLY A 93 12.14 4.87 -16.80
CA GLY A 93 11.79 6.06 -16.02
C GLY A 93 10.66 6.90 -16.61
N ALA A 94 10.07 6.53 -17.74
CA ALA A 94 8.87 7.20 -18.25
C ALA A 94 7.71 7.04 -17.24
N PRO A 95 6.94 8.09 -16.93
CA PRO A 95 5.81 7.99 -16.03
C PRO A 95 4.71 7.13 -16.67
N VAL A 96 4.05 6.32 -15.84
CA VAL A 96 2.97 5.42 -16.23
C VAL A 96 1.75 5.69 -15.38
N SER A 97 0.58 5.78 -16.01
CA SER A 97 -0.70 5.71 -15.33
C SER A 97 -1.58 4.66 -16.00
N ILE A 98 -2.19 3.79 -15.19
CA ILE A 98 -3.08 2.72 -15.63
C ILE A 98 -4.44 2.97 -15.01
N SER A 99 -5.45 3.05 -15.86
CA SER A 99 -6.85 3.11 -15.46
C SER A 99 -7.60 1.89 -15.97
N LEU A 100 -8.40 1.27 -15.09
CA LEU A 100 -9.18 0.07 -15.38
C LEU A 100 -10.65 0.33 -15.09
N GLY A 101 -11.53 -0.38 -15.78
CA GLY A 101 -12.97 -0.28 -15.57
C GLY A 101 -13.73 -0.99 -16.68
N TYR A 102 -14.86 -0.41 -17.07
CA TYR A 102 -15.82 -1.02 -17.99
C TYR A 102 -16.46 0.04 -18.88
N LEU A 103 -16.74 -0.31 -20.14
CA LEU A 103 -17.38 0.60 -21.10
C LEU A 103 -16.66 1.95 -21.18
N GLU A 104 -17.31 3.05 -20.79
CA GLU A 104 -16.73 4.41 -20.76
C GLU A 104 -16.26 4.84 -19.36
N ALA A 105 -16.50 4.04 -18.33
CA ALA A 105 -16.15 4.34 -16.94
C ALA A 105 -14.88 3.61 -16.54
N VAL A 106 -13.79 4.35 -16.37
CA VAL A 106 -12.50 3.85 -15.88
C VAL A 106 -12.02 4.65 -14.68
N GLU A 107 -11.31 3.99 -13.78
CA GLU A 107 -10.67 4.60 -12.61
C GLU A 107 -9.18 4.33 -12.65
N THR A 108 -8.37 5.32 -12.27
CA THR A 108 -6.93 5.12 -12.14
C THR A 108 -6.67 4.15 -11.00
N VAL A 109 -5.96 3.05 -11.28
CA VAL A 109 -5.59 2.04 -10.28
C VAL A 109 -4.09 2.09 -9.95
N PHE A 110 -3.28 2.67 -10.82
CA PHE A 110 -1.83 2.74 -10.63
C PHE A 110 -1.22 3.99 -11.25
N VAL A 111 -0.24 4.57 -10.54
CA VAL A 111 0.68 5.58 -11.05
C VAL A 111 2.08 5.26 -10.56
N GLY A 112 3.04 5.29 -11.47
CA GLY A 112 4.44 5.01 -11.19
C GLY A 112 5.30 5.35 -12.40
N PHE A 113 6.34 4.55 -12.65
CA PHE A 113 7.21 4.72 -13.81
C PHE A 113 7.69 3.39 -14.37
N VAL A 114 8.11 3.38 -15.64
CA VAL A 114 8.66 2.19 -16.31
C VAL A 114 9.98 1.80 -15.66
N ALA A 115 9.97 0.69 -14.93
CA ALA A 115 11.12 0.12 -14.23
C ALA A 115 11.81 -0.97 -15.05
N ALA A 116 11.12 -1.63 -15.98
CA ALA A 116 11.70 -2.58 -16.93
C ALA A 116 10.91 -2.63 -18.25
N VAL A 117 11.61 -2.98 -19.32
CA VAL A 117 11.03 -3.32 -20.63
C VAL A 117 11.66 -4.63 -21.10
N ALA A 118 10.85 -5.65 -21.33
CA ALA A 118 11.27 -6.95 -21.81
C ALA A 118 10.66 -7.26 -23.18
N PHE A 119 11.35 -8.07 -23.98
CA PHE A 119 10.92 -8.48 -25.31
C PHE A 119 10.75 -10.00 -25.31
N GLY A 120 9.53 -10.46 -25.58
CA GLY A 120 9.18 -11.88 -25.60
C GLY A 120 8.90 -12.37 -27.01
N TYR A 121 9.45 -13.54 -27.35
CA TYR A 121 9.12 -14.29 -28.55
C TYR A 121 9.16 -15.78 -28.21
N ALA A 122 8.08 -16.50 -28.51
CA ALA A 122 8.00 -17.95 -28.32
C ALA A 122 7.41 -18.59 -29.59
N PRO A 123 7.84 -19.80 -29.99
CA PRO A 123 7.35 -20.45 -31.20
C PRO A 123 5.82 -20.61 -31.28
N GLU A 124 5.14 -20.76 -30.15
CA GLU A 124 3.68 -20.97 -30.05
C GLU A 124 2.94 -19.75 -29.49
N GLY A 125 3.63 -18.63 -29.27
CA GLY A 125 3.06 -17.42 -28.68
C GLY A 125 3.12 -16.21 -29.61
N LEU A 126 2.27 -15.22 -29.35
CA LEU A 126 2.39 -13.92 -30.02
C LEU A 126 3.61 -13.17 -29.46
N PRO A 127 4.51 -12.65 -30.31
CA PRO A 127 5.61 -11.80 -29.85
C PRO A 127 5.06 -10.57 -29.13
N TYR A 128 5.72 -10.18 -28.04
CA TYR A 128 5.26 -9.09 -27.17
C TYR A 128 6.40 -8.23 -26.63
N ILE A 129 6.05 -7.01 -26.24
CA ILE A 129 6.87 -6.15 -25.37
C ILE A 129 6.16 -6.10 -24.01
N GLU A 130 6.84 -6.52 -22.96
CA GLU A 130 6.33 -6.46 -21.59
C GLU A 130 6.90 -5.21 -20.90
N VAL A 131 6.02 -4.44 -20.29
CA VAL A 131 6.38 -3.23 -19.54
C VAL A 131 6.11 -3.52 -18.07
N THR A 132 7.14 -3.39 -17.23
CA THR A 132 6.98 -3.42 -15.78
C THR A 132 7.12 -2.00 -15.27
N ALA A 133 6.06 -1.51 -14.63
CA ALA A 133 6.06 -0.24 -13.93
C ALA A 133 6.07 -0.46 -12.42
N MET A 134 6.79 0.38 -11.69
CA MET A 134 6.86 0.31 -10.22
C MET A 134 6.56 1.68 -9.61
N ASP A 135 6.09 1.67 -8.37
CA ASP A 135 5.97 2.89 -7.59
C ASP A 135 7.34 3.42 -7.12
N VAL A 136 7.34 4.61 -6.51
CA VAL A 136 8.57 5.28 -6.06
C VAL A 136 9.42 4.45 -5.08
N LYS A 137 8.83 3.50 -4.32
CA LYS A 137 9.57 2.69 -3.35
C LYS A 137 10.70 1.90 -4.03
N SER A 138 10.51 1.49 -5.28
CA SER A 138 11.51 0.72 -6.04
C SER A 138 12.85 1.44 -6.20
N ILE A 139 12.85 2.75 -6.50
CA ILE A 139 14.10 3.53 -6.62
C ILE A 139 14.66 3.97 -5.27
N MET A 140 13.82 4.07 -4.24
CA MET A 140 14.26 4.36 -2.87
C MET A 140 15.14 3.24 -2.28
N MET A 141 14.99 2.01 -2.77
CA MET A 141 15.77 0.84 -2.36
C MET A 141 17.18 0.78 -2.96
N GLY A 142 17.46 1.53 -4.04
CA GLY A 142 18.70 1.36 -4.81
C GLY A 142 19.94 2.00 -4.20
N GLY A 143 19.78 2.96 -3.29
CA GLY A 143 20.88 3.69 -2.66
C GLY A 143 21.24 3.16 -1.27
N THR A 144 22.41 3.54 -0.76
CA THR A 144 22.78 3.35 0.64
C THR A 144 23.50 4.60 1.12
N TYR A 145 23.09 5.13 2.26
CA TYR A 145 23.53 6.43 2.73
C TYR A 145 23.97 6.39 4.19
N SER A 146 24.97 7.21 4.50
CA SER A 146 25.48 7.44 5.86
C SER A 146 25.72 8.93 6.06
N TYR A 147 24.73 9.63 6.61
CA TYR A 147 24.84 11.06 6.89
C TYR A 147 23.74 11.53 7.85
N GLN A 148 23.91 12.73 8.39
CA GLN A 148 22.95 13.36 9.29
C GLN A 148 21.95 14.21 8.51
N LEU A 149 20.65 14.01 8.76
CA LEU A 149 19.57 14.81 8.19
C LEU A 149 19.42 16.14 8.92
N ALA A 150 18.93 17.17 8.22
CA ALA A 150 18.63 18.47 8.82
C ALA A 150 17.32 18.45 9.63
N ALA A 151 16.44 17.50 9.32
CA ALA A 151 15.17 17.27 9.99
C ALA A 151 15.29 17.10 11.51
N LYS A 152 14.30 17.62 12.23
CA LYS A 152 14.21 17.53 13.70
C LYS A 152 13.19 16.50 14.17
N SER A 153 12.41 15.94 13.24
CA SER A 153 11.47 14.86 13.47
C SER A 153 11.50 13.86 12.33
N TYR A 154 11.02 12.65 12.57
CA TYR A 154 10.98 11.63 11.51
C TYR A 154 10.03 11.99 10.37
N SER A 155 8.89 12.65 10.61
CA SER A 155 8.05 13.16 9.51
C SER A 155 8.78 14.20 8.66
N GLU A 156 9.52 15.12 9.27
CA GLU A 156 10.35 16.09 8.52
C GLU A 156 11.48 15.39 7.76
N ALA A 157 12.05 14.31 8.31
CA ALA A 157 13.08 13.52 7.67
C ALA A 157 12.54 12.80 6.43
N VAL A 158 11.32 12.26 6.50
CA VAL A 158 10.62 11.68 5.35
C VAL A 158 10.39 12.75 4.28
N GLU A 159 9.92 13.95 4.65
CA GLU A 159 9.80 15.07 3.71
C GLU A 159 11.15 15.45 3.06
N GLU A 160 12.22 15.55 3.86
CA GLU A 160 13.57 15.87 3.39
C GLU A 160 14.07 14.84 2.37
N ILE A 161 13.81 13.56 2.58
CA ILE A 161 14.11 12.50 1.61
C ILE A 161 13.40 12.78 0.28
N PHE A 162 12.09 13.06 0.31
CA PHE A 162 11.32 13.30 -0.92
C PHE A 162 11.66 14.63 -1.64
N ARG A 163 12.43 15.54 -1.01
CA ARG A 163 13.00 16.74 -1.67
C ARG A 163 14.26 16.47 -2.48
N ARG A 164 14.80 15.25 -2.47
CA ARG A 164 15.98 14.93 -3.30
C ARG A 164 15.63 14.93 -4.79
N THR A 165 16.61 15.30 -5.62
CA THR A 165 16.45 15.50 -7.06
C THR A 165 15.78 14.33 -7.79
N GLY A 166 16.05 13.08 -7.38
CA GLY A 166 15.44 11.89 -8.00
C GLY A 166 13.91 11.88 -7.87
N TYR A 167 13.41 12.16 -6.67
CA TYR A 167 11.98 12.14 -6.38
C TYR A 167 11.26 13.39 -6.90
N GLU A 168 11.91 14.56 -6.86
CA GLU A 168 11.39 15.78 -7.48
C GLU A 168 11.23 15.64 -8.99
N LYS A 169 12.21 15.01 -9.67
CA LYS A 169 12.11 14.69 -11.10
C LYS A 169 10.98 13.72 -11.38
N LEU A 170 10.82 12.68 -10.57
CA LEU A 170 9.74 11.71 -10.73
C LEU A 170 8.36 12.36 -10.50
N SER A 171 8.24 13.23 -9.50
CA SER A 171 7.05 14.04 -9.23
C SER A 171 6.72 14.96 -10.42
N SER A 172 7.70 15.69 -10.94
CA SER A 172 7.54 16.56 -12.13
C SER A 172 7.13 15.76 -13.38
N ALA A 173 7.67 14.55 -13.53
CA ALA A 173 7.30 13.62 -14.58
C ALA A 173 5.89 13.05 -14.39
N GLY A 174 5.31 13.07 -13.18
CA GLY A 174 4.00 12.52 -12.87
C GLY A 174 4.01 11.06 -12.42
N GLY A 175 5.16 10.53 -11.98
CA GLY A 175 5.25 9.24 -11.29
C GLY A 175 4.97 9.32 -9.78
N ILE A 176 4.88 10.54 -9.24
CA ILE A 176 4.35 10.85 -7.90
C ILE A 176 3.35 12.00 -8.10
N THR A 177 2.15 11.87 -7.54
CA THR A 177 1.07 12.86 -7.72
C THR A 177 0.98 13.81 -6.55
N SER A 178 1.21 13.34 -5.32
CA SER A 178 1.29 14.17 -4.12
C SER A 178 2.03 13.45 -2.98
N LEU A 179 2.38 14.22 -1.95
CA LEU A 179 2.95 13.71 -0.70
C LEU A 179 1.95 14.00 0.42
N GLU A 180 1.49 12.97 1.10
CA GLU A 180 0.64 13.04 2.30
C GLU A 180 1.42 12.44 3.48
N ILE A 181 2.17 13.30 4.17
CA ILE A 181 3.04 12.92 5.29
C ILE A 181 2.46 13.56 6.55
N GLU A 182 1.97 12.71 7.47
CA GLU A 182 1.47 13.13 8.78
C GLU A 182 2.62 13.33 9.77
N ASP A 183 2.42 14.23 10.72
CA ASP A 183 3.39 14.58 11.76
C ASP A 183 3.61 13.43 12.74
N THR A 184 4.87 12.99 12.88
CA THR A 184 5.22 11.96 13.84
C THR A 184 5.22 12.48 15.28
N PRO A 185 5.00 11.63 16.30
CA PRO A 185 4.94 12.04 17.70
C PRO A 185 6.15 12.80 18.25
N ASP A 186 7.33 12.65 17.64
CA ASP A 186 8.56 13.37 17.98
C ASP A 186 8.60 14.80 17.41
N LYS A 187 7.67 15.17 16.53
CA LYS A 187 7.52 16.54 16.08
C LYS A 187 6.91 17.39 17.20
N LYS A 188 7.72 18.26 17.81
CA LYS A 188 7.27 19.17 18.86
C LYS A 188 6.23 20.15 18.30
N SER A 189 4.97 19.98 18.68
CA SER A 189 3.94 21.00 18.44
C SER A 189 4.29 22.24 19.27
N GLY A 190 4.41 23.40 18.61
CA GLY A 190 4.82 24.64 19.26
C GLY A 190 3.83 25.10 20.33
N SER A 191 4.15 24.85 21.60
CA SER A 191 3.64 25.64 22.72
C SER A 191 4.62 25.60 23.91
N GLY A 192 5.40 26.67 24.06
CA GLY A 192 5.60 27.27 25.38
C GLY A 192 6.73 26.79 26.29
N GLU A 193 7.65 25.92 25.87
CA GLU A 193 8.89 25.71 26.63
C GLU A 193 10.12 25.85 25.75
N GLU A 194 11.05 26.67 26.23
CA GLU A 194 12.26 27.13 25.56
C GLU A 194 12.96 26.01 24.79
N ASN A 195 13.43 26.35 23.59
CA ASN A 195 14.33 25.58 22.75
C ASN A 195 15.59 25.13 23.51
N LYS A 196 15.49 24.09 24.34
CA LYS A 196 16.62 23.18 24.52
C LYS A 196 16.73 22.43 23.20
N ALA A 197 17.76 22.78 22.43
CA ALA A 197 18.21 21.98 21.30
C ALA A 197 18.22 20.52 21.76
N SER A 198 17.41 19.67 21.14
CA SER A 198 17.58 18.24 21.34
C SER A 198 18.99 17.94 20.83
N ALA A 199 19.85 17.39 21.69
CA ALA A 199 21.16 16.89 21.27
C ALA A 199 21.03 15.69 20.31
N ASP A 200 19.81 15.16 20.17
CA ASP A 200 19.46 14.08 19.27
C ASP A 200 19.35 14.61 17.83
N THR A 201 20.27 14.15 16.99
CA THR A 201 20.25 14.30 15.54
C THR A 201 19.57 13.08 14.92
N ILE A 202 18.96 13.26 13.75
CA ILE A 202 18.43 12.14 12.96
C ILE A 202 19.49 11.74 11.95
N GLU A 203 19.99 10.52 12.09
CA GLU A 203 21.05 10.00 11.24
C GLU A 203 20.53 8.83 10.39
N MET A 204 21.03 8.80 9.15
CA MET A 204 21.01 7.61 8.31
C MET A 204 22.32 6.86 8.53
N THR A 205 22.25 5.56 8.84
CA THR A 205 23.45 4.75 9.13
C THR A 205 23.51 3.53 8.23
N ALA A 206 24.20 3.66 7.09
CA ALA A 206 24.34 2.62 6.06
C ALA A 206 23.00 2.01 5.65
N GLU A 207 22.03 2.88 5.38
CA GLU A 207 20.67 2.47 4.99
C GLU A 207 20.20 3.25 3.76
N SER A 208 19.32 2.64 2.99
CA SER A 208 18.62 3.27 1.86
C SER A 208 17.57 4.27 2.34
N ASP A 209 17.08 5.09 1.42
CA ASP A 209 15.94 5.99 1.71
C ASP A 209 14.71 5.19 2.10
N TYR A 210 14.49 4.06 1.42
CA TYR A 210 13.41 3.14 1.74
C TYR A 210 13.53 2.57 3.15
N GLU A 211 14.70 2.02 3.52
CA GLU A 211 14.93 1.44 4.84
C GLU A 211 14.74 2.48 5.95
N PHE A 212 15.21 3.71 5.74
CA PHE A 212 15.00 4.79 6.70
C PHE A 212 13.52 5.12 6.88
N VAL A 213 12.75 5.29 5.80
CA VAL A 213 11.31 5.62 5.88
C VAL A 213 10.54 4.46 6.52
N VAL A 214 10.86 3.21 6.19
CA VAL A 214 10.27 2.02 6.82
C VAL A 214 10.62 1.95 8.30
N LYS A 215 11.86 2.27 8.69
CA LYS A 215 12.30 2.34 10.09
C LYS A 215 11.50 3.40 10.85
N ALA A 216 11.32 4.58 10.26
CA ALA A 216 10.48 5.64 10.81
C ALA A 216 9.03 5.16 11.00
N ALA A 217 8.47 4.53 9.97
CA ALA A 217 7.09 4.02 9.99
C ALA A 217 6.90 2.98 11.12
N LYS A 218 7.80 2.02 11.22
CA LYS A 218 7.80 0.97 12.26
C LYS A 218 8.00 1.54 13.67
N LYS A 219 8.73 2.65 13.81
CA LYS A 219 8.98 3.28 15.11
C LYS A 219 7.70 3.86 15.70
N TYR A 220 6.86 4.49 14.88
CA TYR A 220 5.67 5.24 15.33
C TYR A 220 4.33 4.56 15.05
N ASN A 221 4.31 3.31 14.56
CA ASN A 221 3.10 2.64 14.07
C ASN A 221 2.43 3.40 12.91
N TYR A 222 3.25 3.77 11.94
CA TYR A 222 2.82 4.42 10.71
C TYR A 222 2.87 3.41 9.56
N GLU A 223 2.10 3.71 8.53
CA GLU A 223 2.12 3.03 7.25
C GLU A 223 2.86 3.89 6.23
N PHE A 224 3.57 3.23 5.33
CA PHE A 224 4.28 3.85 4.23
C PHE A 224 3.97 3.11 2.93
N PHE A 225 3.11 3.71 2.10
CA PHE A 225 2.67 3.09 0.85
C PHE A 225 2.25 4.12 -0.19
N ILE A 226 2.02 3.66 -1.42
CA ILE A 226 1.66 4.52 -2.54
C ILE A 226 0.24 4.19 -3.00
N ASP A 227 -0.66 5.17 -2.96
CA ASP A 227 -2.04 5.05 -3.46
C ASP A 227 -2.16 5.89 -4.73
N ARG A 228 -2.12 5.24 -5.91
CA ARG A 228 -2.26 5.91 -7.22
C ARG A 228 -1.35 7.13 -7.38
N GLY A 229 -0.09 6.96 -6.97
CA GLY A 229 0.96 7.99 -7.03
C GLY A 229 1.02 8.91 -5.82
N VAL A 230 0.05 8.83 -4.90
CA VAL A 230 0.08 9.57 -3.64
C VAL A 230 0.96 8.83 -2.64
N VAL A 231 2.04 9.45 -2.19
CA VAL A 231 2.85 8.92 -1.10
C VAL A 231 2.10 9.10 0.20
N ARG A 232 1.76 7.99 0.87
CA ARG A 232 1.09 7.98 2.17
C ARG A 232 2.09 7.63 3.25
N PHE A 233 2.34 8.56 4.16
CA PHE A 233 3.04 8.32 5.42
C PHE A 233 2.14 8.80 6.56
N ARG A 234 1.40 7.87 7.18
CA ARG A 234 0.34 8.21 8.15
C ARG A 234 0.24 7.18 9.25
N LYS A 235 -0.44 7.53 10.34
CA LYS A 235 -0.71 6.54 11.40
C LYS A 235 -1.44 5.32 10.84
N ALA A 236 -0.98 4.13 11.23
CA ALA A 236 -1.54 2.88 10.72
C ALA A 236 -3.04 2.78 11.00
N LYS A 237 -3.81 2.43 9.97
CA LYS A 237 -5.26 2.18 10.08
C LYS A 237 -6.04 3.35 10.69
N SER A 238 -5.55 4.58 10.51
CA SER A 238 -6.20 5.80 11.00
C SER A 238 -7.52 6.08 10.31
N VAL A 239 -7.68 5.61 9.06
CA VAL A 239 -8.93 5.71 8.30
C VAL A 239 -9.80 4.48 8.61
N SER A 240 -10.64 4.60 9.64
CA SER A 240 -11.55 3.51 10.06
C SER A 240 -12.83 3.41 9.24
N ASP A 241 -13.13 4.39 8.39
CA ASP A 241 -14.31 4.36 7.54
C ASP A 241 -14.25 3.23 6.50
N THR A 242 -15.31 2.44 6.46
CA THR A 242 -15.50 1.36 5.48
C THR A 242 -15.54 1.94 4.06
N LEU A 243 -14.63 1.49 3.21
CA LEU A 243 -14.56 1.86 1.81
C LEU A 243 -15.72 1.25 1.00
N ALA A 244 -15.97 -0.05 1.19
CA ALA A 244 -16.97 -0.79 0.45
C ALA A 244 -17.61 -1.90 1.29
N GLU A 245 -18.87 -2.22 0.97
CA GLU A 245 -19.57 -3.40 1.47
C GLU A 245 -19.81 -4.36 0.30
N ILE A 246 -19.15 -5.52 0.37
CA ILE A 246 -19.18 -6.57 -0.65
C ILE A 246 -19.43 -7.94 0.00
N GLY A 247 -19.88 -8.90 -0.80
CA GLY A 247 -20.27 -10.20 -0.28
C GLY A 247 -20.47 -11.24 -1.37
N VAL A 248 -20.76 -12.47 -0.97
CA VAL A 248 -21.17 -13.52 -1.92
C VAL A 248 -22.52 -13.12 -2.53
N GLY A 249 -22.60 -13.13 -3.86
CA GLY A 249 -23.75 -12.60 -4.61
C GLY A 249 -23.77 -11.06 -4.75
N SER A 250 -22.76 -10.37 -4.19
CA SER A 250 -22.57 -8.92 -4.28
C SER A 250 -21.09 -8.57 -4.50
N GLY A 251 -20.52 -9.18 -5.56
CA GLY A 251 -19.19 -8.88 -6.07
C GLY A 251 -18.11 -9.92 -5.77
N ILE A 252 -18.19 -10.64 -4.64
CA ILE A 252 -17.24 -11.72 -4.32
C ILE A 252 -17.57 -12.97 -5.13
N LEU A 253 -16.56 -13.49 -5.83
CA LEU A 253 -16.60 -14.72 -6.63
C LEU A 253 -16.04 -15.92 -5.85
N SER A 254 -14.95 -15.71 -5.11
CA SER A 254 -14.38 -16.72 -4.21
C SER A 254 -13.76 -16.04 -3.00
N PHE A 255 -13.68 -16.75 -1.87
CA PHE A 255 -13.02 -16.23 -0.67
C PHE A 255 -12.46 -17.36 0.18
N HIS A 256 -11.49 -16.99 1.01
CA HIS A 256 -10.94 -17.77 2.09
C HIS A 256 -10.70 -16.85 3.27
N THR A 257 -11.28 -17.16 4.42
CA THR A 257 -11.00 -16.44 5.67
C THR A 257 -10.61 -17.42 6.75
N GLU A 258 -9.55 -17.08 7.49
CA GLU A 258 -9.04 -17.88 8.58
C GLU A 258 -8.94 -17.02 9.83
N TYR A 259 -9.27 -17.60 10.99
CA TYR A 259 -8.96 -17.02 12.28
C TYR A 259 -8.00 -17.92 13.05
N SER A 260 -6.82 -17.40 13.38
CA SER A 260 -5.75 -18.13 14.07
C SER A 260 -5.31 -17.39 15.32
N ILE A 261 -5.26 -18.11 16.43
CA ILE A 261 -4.70 -17.59 17.69
C ILE A 261 -3.18 -17.79 17.78
N THR A 262 -2.58 -18.40 16.75
CA THR A 262 -1.15 -18.71 16.72
C THR A 262 -0.32 -17.44 16.75
N GLY A 263 0.59 -17.34 17.71
CA GLY A 263 1.46 -16.17 17.86
C GLY A 263 0.82 -14.96 18.53
N LEU A 264 -0.47 -15.05 18.94
CA LEU A 264 -1.13 -14.07 19.78
C LEU A 264 -0.79 -14.29 21.27
N VAL A 265 -0.73 -13.21 22.04
CA VAL A 265 -0.58 -13.23 23.50
C VAL A 265 -1.57 -12.25 24.14
N GLY A 266 -1.82 -12.39 25.44
CA GLY A 266 -2.72 -11.51 26.18
C GLY A 266 -2.13 -10.12 26.44
N LYS A 267 -0.81 -9.99 26.54
CA LYS A 267 -0.13 -8.69 26.70
C LYS A 267 1.24 -8.60 26.03
N ILE A 268 1.62 -7.39 25.66
CA ILE A 268 2.96 -7.05 25.21
C ILE A 268 3.57 -6.03 26.15
N GLU A 269 4.82 -6.23 26.52
CA GLU A 269 5.63 -5.27 27.28
C GLU A 269 6.83 -4.85 26.41
N ALA A 270 7.12 -3.56 26.36
CA ALA A 270 8.36 -3.03 25.81
C ALA A 270 9.11 -2.34 26.93
N ARG A 271 10.41 -2.63 27.06
CA ARG A 271 11.23 -2.11 28.15
C ARG A 271 12.68 -1.88 27.77
N THR A 272 13.33 -1.01 28.51
CA THR A 272 14.77 -0.78 28.44
C THR A 272 15.30 -0.34 29.81
N MET A 273 16.61 -0.43 29.99
CA MET A 273 17.29 0.15 31.14
C MET A 273 17.90 1.49 30.73
N ASP A 274 17.57 2.55 31.47
CA ASP A 274 18.25 3.83 31.36
C ASP A 274 19.71 3.65 31.81
N ALA A 275 20.66 3.79 30.89
CA ALA A 275 22.08 3.55 31.17
C ALA A 275 22.69 4.60 32.12
N GLY A 276 22.11 5.80 32.22
CA GLY A 276 22.59 6.87 33.10
C GLY A 276 22.06 6.78 34.53
N GLN A 277 20.82 6.33 34.70
CA GLN A 277 20.13 6.26 36.00
C GLN A 277 19.99 4.83 36.54
N GLY A 278 20.23 3.80 35.72
CA GLY A 278 20.00 2.41 36.09
C GLY A 278 18.53 2.08 36.37
N LYS A 279 17.59 2.83 35.78
CA LYS A 279 16.15 2.66 36.00
C LYS A 279 15.49 1.96 34.82
N LEU A 280 14.54 1.08 35.11
CA LEU A 280 13.71 0.45 34.10
C LEU A 280 12.71 1.48 33.55
N ILE A 281 12.73 1.67 32.22
CA ILE A 281 11.68 2.35 31.48
C ILE A 281 10.88 1.27 30.78
N SER A 282 9.58 1.16 31.06
CA SER A 282 8.73 0.16 30.44
C SER A 282 7.31 0.65 30.25
N SER A 283 6.62 0.01 29.33
CA SER A 283 5.17 0.11 29.15
C SER A 283 4.63 -1.28 28.80
N GLU A 284 3.37 -1.54 29.16
CA GLU A 284 2.65 -2.74 28.73
C GLU A 284 1.31 -2.39 28.10
N LYS A 285 0.86 -3.23 27.17
CA LYS A 285 -0.47 -3.12 26.55
C LYS A 285 -1.13 -4.49 26.54
N LYS A 286 -2.41 -4.53 26.91
CA LYS A 286 -3.24 -5.74 26.83
C LYS A 286 -3.89 -5.81 25.46
N ARG A 287 -4.10 -7.03 24.97
CA ARG A 287 -4.86 -7.26 23.74
C ARG A 287 -6.34 -6.99 24.01
N GLU A 288 -6.98 -6.37 23.03
CA GLU A 288 -8.42 -6.09 23.02
C GLU A 288 -9.09 -6.86 21.88
N GLY A 289 -10.41 -6.93 21.90
CA GLY A 289 -11.21 -7.58 20.85
C GLY A 289 -11.46 -9.07 21.08
N THR A 290 -12.58 -9.54 20.53
CA THR A 290 -12.99 -10.95 20.57
C THR A 290 -12.13 -11.77 19.61
N ILE A 291 -11.55 -12.87 20.08
CA ILE A 291 -10.68 -13.75 19.26
C ILE A 291 -11.32 -15.09 18.90
N SER A 292 -12.41 -15.43 19.56
CA SER A 292 -13.09 -16.72 19.39
C SER A 292 -14.53 -16.63 19.89
N THR A 293 -15.37 -17.52 19.36
CA THR A 293 -16.78 -17.69 19.78
C THR A 293 -16.95 -18.25 21.20
N SER A 294 -15.88 -18.73 21.83
CA SER A 294 -15.88 -19.20 23.22
C SER A 294 -14.67 -18.68 23.99
N GLY A 295 -14.73 -18.63 25.32
CA GLY A 295 -13.61 -18.19 26.16
C GLY A 295 -12.41 -19.15 26.22
N LYS A 296 -12.45 -20.30 25.54
CA LYS A 296 -11.38 -21.31 25.60
C LYS A 296 -10.05 -20.79 25.05
N ALA A 297 -10.07 -20.04 23.95
CA ALA A 297 -8.86 -19.47 23.39
C ALA A 297 -8.22 -18.45 24.34
N GLU A 298 -9.05 -17.60 24.98
CA GLU A 298 -8.57 -16.65 25.99
C GLU A 298 -7.92 -17.37 27.17
N GLY A 299 -8.46 -18.52 27.58
CA GLY A 299 -7.84 -19.37 28.60
C GLY A 299 -6.44 -19.89 28.24
N LEU A 300 -6.14 -20.08 26.95
CA LEU A 300 -4.84 -20.57 26.47
C LEU A 300 -3.80 -19.44 26.38
N ILE A 301 -4.18 -18.27 25.85
CA ILE A 301 -3.21 -17.22 25.49
C ILE A 301 -3.31 -15.94 26.34
N GLY A 302 -4.41 -15.73 27.07
CA GLY A 302 -4.70 -14.46 27.76
C GLY A 302 -3.74 -14.12 28.89
N LYS A 303 -3.08 -15.13 29.49
CA LYS A 303 -2.01 -14.93 30.50
C LYS A 303 -0.60 -14.87 29.89
N ALA A 304 -0.43 -15.25 28.63
CA ALA A 304 0.86 -15.19 27.97
C ALA A 304 1.27 -13.73 27.72
N ALA A 305 2.58 -13.48 27.76
CA ALA A 305 3.17 -12.17 27.52
C ALA A 305 4.35 -12.27 26.55
N LYS A 306 4.52 -11.26 25.69
CA LYS A 306 5.75 -11.03 24.93
C LYS A 306 6.45 -9.81 25.48
N VAL A 307 7.72 -9.96 25.83
CA VAL A 307 8.55 -8.87 26.36
C VAL A 307 9.61 -8.52 25.32
N TYR A 308 9.63 -7.26 24.92
CA TYR A 308 10.59 -6.71 23.96
C TYR A 308 11.57 -5.80 24.70
N ILE A 309 12.85 -6.06 24.52
CA ILE A 309 13.92 -5.17 24.99
C ILE A 309 14.30 -4.29 23.81
N ASP A 310 14.07 -2.98 23.94
CA ASP A 310 14.31 -2.02 22.86
C ASP A 310 15.18 -0.86 23.36
N PRO A 311 16.49 -0.84 22.99
CA PRO A 311 17.42 0.17 23.49
C PRO A 311 17.13 1.58 22.93
N THR A 312 16.23 1.72 21.97
CA THR A 312 15.88 3.03 21.38
C THR A 312 14.83 3.79 22.17
N ILE A 313 14.19 3.15 23.16
CA ILE A 313 13.25 3.78 24.09
C ILE A 313 14.04 4.73 25.00
N LYS A 314 13.68 6.01 25.04
CA LYS A 314 14.33 7.00 25.93
C LYS A 314 13.44 7.44 27.08
N ASN A 315 12.14 7.27 26.94
CA ASN A 315 11.13 7.69 27.91
C ASN A 315 9.88 6.79 27.85
N THR A 316 8.95 6.99 28.78
CA THR A 316 7.70 6.20 28.85
C THR A 316 6.84 6.35 27.60
N GLY A 317 6.75 7.54 26.99
CA GLY A 317 5.99 7.77 25.76
C GLY A 317 6.52 6.98 24.56
N ASP A 318 7.85 6.84 24.45
CA ASP A 318 8.47 5.95 23.45
C ASP A 318 8.07 4.49 23.69
N ALA A 319 8.06 4.04 24.95
CA ALA A 319 7.66 2.69 25.32
C ALA A 319 6.17 2.43 25.00
N GLU A 320 5.29 3.38 25.30
CA GLU A 320 3.85 3.33 25.01
C GLU A 320 3.56 3.25 23.50
N THR A 321 4.29 4.05 22.72
CA THR A 321 4.23 4.03 21.25
C THR A 321 4.68 2.66 20.73
N ARG A 322 5.79 2.14 21.27
CA ARG A 322 6.36 0.85 20.87
C ARG A 322 5.44 -0.32 21.18
N VAL A 323 4.85 -0.39 22.37
CA VAL A 323 3.88 -1.46 22.69
C VAL A 323 2.60 -1.34 21.88
N SER A 324 2.17 -0.12 21.54
CA SER A 324 1.00 0.08 20.68
C SER A 324 1.22 -0.46 19.27
N TYR A 325 2.37 -0.17 18.66
CA TYR A 325 2.80 -0.77 17.39
C TYR A 325 2.82 -2.30 17.45
N LEU A 326 3.55 -2.86 18.42
CA LEU A 326 3.74 -4.32 18.54
C LEU A 326 2.42 -5.03 18.80
N MET A 327 1.54 -4.44 19.62
CA MET A 327 0.22 -4.99 19.91
C MET A 327 -0.69 -4.95 18.68
N GLU A 328 -0.67 -3.86 17.91
CA GLU A 328 -1.45 -3.78 16.68
C GLU A 328 -0.97 -4.83 15.67
N GLN A 329 0.32 -4.87 15.37
CA GLN A 329 0.89 -5.86 14.46
C GLN A 329 0.59 -7.30 14.85
N MET A 330 0.59 -7.60 16.15
CA MET A 330 0.22 -8.91 16.64
C MET A 330 -1.29 -9.15 16.47
N SER A 331 -2.14 -8.20 16.86
CA SER A 331 -3.59 -8.38 16.88
C SER A 331 -4.16 -8.63 15.49
N TYR A 332 -3.64 -7.97 14.46
CA TYR A 332 -4.05 -8.18 13.06
C TYR A 332 -3.57 -9.51 12.46
N ARG A 333 -2.83 -10.35 13.20
CA ARG A 333 -2.58 -11.75 12.80
C ARG A 333 -3.75 -12.68 13.10
N LEU A 334 -4.74 -12.19 13.85
CA LEU A 334 -5.89 -12.99 14.25
C LEU A 334 -6.67 -13.46 13.03
N GLY A 335 -7.12 -12.55 12.17
CA GLY A 335 -7.95 -12.87 11.02
C GLY A 335 -7.23 -12.57 9.71
N SER A 336 -7.35 -13.46 8.73
CA SER A 336 -6.94 -13.23 7.35
C SER A 336 -8.14 -13.33 6.40
N LEU A 337 -8.03 -12.64 5.27
CA LEU A 337 -8.95 -12.67 4.15
C LEU A 337 -8.14 -12.77 2.87
N GLU A 338 -8.47 -13.74 2.03
CA GLU A 338 -8.15 -13.76 0.61
C GLU A 338 -9.49 -13.81 -0.15
N ALA A 339 -9.73 -12.89 -1.07
CA ALA A 339 -10.97 -12.86 -1.84
C ALA A 339 -10.72 -12.50 -3.29
N GLU A 340 -11.42 -13.15 -4.21
CA GLU A 340 -11.51 -12.74 -5.61
C GLU A 340 -12.90 -12.18 -5.87
N CYS A 341 -12.93 -11.00 -6.48
CA CYS A 341 -14.14 -10.29 -6.86
C CYS A 341 -14.21 -10.11 -8.38
N VAL A 342 -15.40 -9.71 -8.86
CA VAL A 342 -15.48 -8.99 -10.14
C VAL A 342 -14.54 -7.78 -10.09
N GLY A 343 -14.06 -7.32 -11.24
CA GLY A 343 -13.13 -6.19 -11.27
C GLY A 343 -13.76 -4.94 -10.68
N ILE A 344 -13.22 -4.42 -9.57
CA ILE A 344 -13.69 -3.21 -8.89
C ILE A 344 -12.49 -2.30 -8.68
N PRO A 345 -12.26 -1.32 -9.56
CA PRO A 345 -11.04 -0.49 -9.53
C PRO A 345 -11.03 0.51 -8.37
N GLU A 346 -12.15 0.74 -7.68
CA GLU A 346 -12.22 1.55 -6.46
C GLU A 346 -11.58 0.88 -5.24
N LEU A 347 -11.39 -0.44 -5.26
CA LEU A 347 -10.78 -1.15 -4.14
C LEU A 347 -9.29 -0.84 -4.08
N VAL A 348 -8.85 -0.30 -2.94
CA VAL A 348 -7.48 0.10 -2.69
C VAL A 348 -7.02 -0.41 -1.33
N PRO A 349 -5.72 -0.69 -1.15
CA PRO A 349 -5.18 -1.06 0.15
C PRO A 349 -5.19 0.13 1.09
N GLY A 350 -4.97 -0.12 2.37
CA GLY A 350 -4.93 0.92 3.37
C GLY A 350 -6.31 1.36 3.86
N ARG A 351 -7.35 0.57 3.62
CA ARG A 351 -8.76 0.85 3.94
C ARG A 351 -9.46 -0.39 4.50
N PHE A 352 -10.51 -0.17 5.27
CA PHE A 352 -11.39 -1.25 5.71
C PHE A 352 -12.46 -1.53 4.66
N ILE A 353 -12.78 -2.80 4.43
CA ILE A 353 -13.99 -3.23 3.73
C ILE A 353 -14.84 -4.07 4.67
N LYS A 354 -16.15 -4.07 4.44
CA LYS A 354 -17.09 -4.95 5.13
C LYS A 354 -17.42 -6.10 4.21
N VAL A 355 -17.12 -7.31 4.65
CA VAL A 355 -17.42 -8.55 3.94
C VAL A 355 -18.67 -9.15 4.59
N SER A 356 -19.69 -9.46 3.77
CA SER A 356 -21.02 -9.84 4.25
C SER A 356 -21.68 -10.96 3.43
N GLY A 357 -22.78 -11.53 3.94
CA GLY A 357 -23.60 -12.49 3.21
C GLY A 357 -23.16 -13.96 3.35
N MET A 358 -22.17 -14.24 4.20
CA MET A 358 -21.69 -15.60 4.50
C MET A 358 -22.08 -16.03 5.93
N GLY A 359 -22.52 -15.10 6.76
CA GLY A 359 -22.82 -15.32 8.17
C GLY A 359 -21.58 -15.18 9.06
N VAL A 360 -21.81 -14.87 10.32
CA VAL A 360 -20.76 -14.69 11.33
C VAL A 360 -20.14 -16.05 11.67
N PRO A 361 -18.79 -16.19 11.77
CA PRO A 361 -17.76 -15.14 11.81
C PRO A 361 -17.14 -14.77 10.46
N ALA A 362 -17.56 -15.37 9.34
CA ALA A 362 -17.02 -15.03 8.02
C ALA A 362 -17.39 -13.59 7.62
N ASP A 363 -18.58 -13.13 8.00
CA ASP A 363 -18.97 -11.73 7.93
C ASP A 363 -18.12 -10.90 8.93
N ASN A 364 -17.23 -10.05 8.43
CA ASN A 364 -16.37 -9.21 9.26
C ASN A 364 -15.87 -7.96 8.52
N ASP A 365 -15.23 -7.05 9.27
CA ASP A 365 -14.53 -5.90 8.73
C ASP A 365 -13.05 -6.25 8.60
N PHE A 366 -12.52 -6.16 7.38
CA PHE A 366 -11.14 -6.49 7.07
C PHE A 366 -10.39 -5.24 6.62
N TYR A 367 -9.21 -5.05 7.17
CA TYR A 367 -8.25 -4.07 6.67
C TYR A 367 -7.52 -4.65 5.47
N ILE A 368 -7.69 -4.03 4.30
CA ILE A 368 -7.09 -4.51 3.06
C ILE A 368 -5.63 -4.08 2.99
N SER A 369 -4.75 -5.07 2.91
CA SER A 369 -3.31 -4.88 2.83
C SER A 369 -2.78 -4.94 1.40
N SER A 370 -3.41 -5.71 0.52
CA SER A 370 -3.03 -5.83 -0.89
C SER A 370 -4.27 -5.92 -1.78
N VAL A 371 -4.19 -5.31 -2.95
CA VAL A 371 -5.18 -5.42 -4.03
C VAL A 371 -4.46 -5.72 -5.34
N THR A 372 -4.91 -6.74 -6.04
CA THR A 372 -4.42 -7.08 -7.38
C THR A 372 -5.56 -6.95 -8.39
N HIS A 373 -5.44 -6.01 -9.32
CA HIS A 373 -6.35 -5.88 -10.46
C HIS A 373 -5.76 -6.58 -11.67
N GLU A 374 -6.54 -7.44 -12.33
CA GLU A 374 -6.07 -8.22 -13.48
C GLU A 374 -7.05 -8.12 -14.65
N ILE A 375 -6.54 -7.82 -15.85
CA ILE A 375 -7.24 -8.03 -17.12
C ILE A 375 -6.41 -8.97 -17.96
N MET A 376 -6.92 -10.18 -18.14
CA MET A 376 -6.30 -11.23 -18.95
C MET A 376 -7.08 -11.44 -20.25
N MET A 377 -6.43 -12.01 -21.27
CA MET A 377 -7.09 -12.34 -22.55
C MET A 377 -8.34 -13.22 -22.34
N GLU A 378 -8.25 -14.15 -21.40
CA GLU A 378 -9.31 -15.03 -20.97
C GLU A 378 -9.60 -14.75 -19.48
N GLY A 379 -10.84 -14.40 -19.12
CA GLY A 379 -11.24 -14.19 -17.72
C GLY A 379 -11.78 -12.79 -17.37
N GLY A 380 -11.65 -11.83 -18.28
CA GLY A 380 -12.16 -10.46 -18.08
C GLY A 380 -11.40 -9.70 -16.99
N PHE A 381 -12.08 -8.76 -16.32
CA PHE A 381 -11.49 -7.99 -15.21
C PHE A 381 -11.81 -8.66 -13.87
N ARG A 382 -10.77 -8.94 -13.10
CA ARG A 382 -10.82 -9.47 -11.73
C ARG A 382 -10.10 -8.57 -10.75
N THR A 383 -10.52 -8.61 -9.49
CA THR A 383 -9.83 -7.93 -8.40
C THR A 383 -9.66 -8.91 -7.26
N ARG A 384 -8.40 -9.19 -6.89
CA ARG A 384 -8.05 -10.00 -5.73
C ARG A 384 -7.68 -9.11 -4.56
N LEU A 385 -8.06 -9.52 -3.37
CA LEU A 385 -7.89 -8.79 -2.12
C LEU A 385 -7.22 -9.69 -1.10
N SER A 386 -6.20 -9.16 -0.44
CA SER A 386 -5.66 -9.75 0.78
C SER A 386 -5.88 -8.77 1.92
N GLY A 387 -6.39 -9.25 3.05
CA GLY A 387 -6.72 -8.42 4.20
C GLY A 387 -6.58 -9.12 5.53
N CYS A 388 -6.71 -8.32 6.59
CA CYS A 388 -6.52 -8.78 7.97
C CYS A 388 -7.56 -8.19 8.92
N ALA A 389 -7.84 -8.90 10.01
CA ALA A 389 -8.74 -8.46 11.06
C ALA A 389 -8.12 -8.67 12.44
N ASN A 390 -8.37 -7.73 13.35
CA ASN A 390 -7.88 -7.78 14.73
C ASN A 390 -8.90 -8.35 15.73
N LYS A 391 -10.11 -8.63 15.27
CA LYS A 391 -11.21 -9.20 16.06
C LYS A 391 -12.05 -10.13 15.17
N MET A 392 -12.66 -11.12 15.79
CA MET A 392 -13.70 -11.97 15.24
C MET A 392 -15.06 -11.37 15.59
N LYS A 393 -15.99 -11.29 14.64
CA LYS A 393 -17.40 -11.03 14.94
C LYS A 393 -18.04 -12.32 15.46
N THR A 394 -18.97 -12.20 16.40
CA THR A 394 -19.65 -13.34 17.05
C THR A 394 -21.14 -13.13 17.10
#